data_AF-A0A4V0IAJ3-F1
#
_entry.id   AF-A0A4V0IAJ3-F1
#
_cell.length_a   1.000
_cell.length_b   1.000
_cell.length_c   1.000
_cell.angle_alpha   90.00
_cell.angle_beta   90.00
_cell.angle_gamma   90.00
#
_symmetry.space_group_name_H-M   'P 1'
#
loop_
_entity.id
_entity.type
_entity.pdbx_description
1 polymer ?
#
loop_
_entity_poly.entity_id
_entity_poly.type
_entity_poly.pdbx_seq_one_letter_code
_entity_poly.pdbx_strand_id
1 'polypeptide(L)'
;MFRVRRHALLLAAAALTVANVGCNPFTLGLFTPVPIQPWVAERMNQKYGNRNDGRTPIMPPIRDGFPPPICEDPPSDQEVLRAMPRVTRGVPYIYEEFRDDIVIVKNRLVDKIDPPRFFPLVGPAQLHHCHWECVVYYTETVQSDHPFPMQTKKNRVQVLYIDKDHLHLYVGPNTDVQRQITADMTKY
;
A
#
# COMPACT_ATOMS: atom_id res chain seq x y z
N MET A 1 15.15 -5.20 -62.19
CA MET A 1 14.82 -4.15 -61.20
C MET A 1 13.32 -4.07 -60.82
N PHE A 2 12.37 -4.20 -61.76
CA PHE A 2 10.93 -4.09 -61.49
C PHE A 2 10.33 -5.20 -60.60
N ARG A 3 10.85 -6.44 -60.67
CA ARG A 3 10.32 -7.59 -59.91
C ARG A 3 10.61 -7.48 -58.41
N VAL A 4 11.82 -7.01 -58.04
CA VAL A 4 12.23 -6.80 -56.64
C VAL A 4 11.42 -5.67 -55.98
N ARG A 5 11.14 -4.59 -56.72
CA ARG A 5 10.28 -3.50 -56.23
C ARG A 5 8.83 -3.95 -55.98
N ARG A 6 8.29 -4.83 -56.82
CA ARG A 6 6.95 -5.42 -56.61
C ARG A 6 6.90 -6.34 -55.39
N HIS A 7 7.91 -7.18 -55.18
CA HIS A 7 7.97 -8.03 -53.99
C HIS A 7 8.18 -7.22 -52.70
N ALA A 8 9.01 -6.17 -52.75
CA ALA A 8 9.17 -5.26 -51.61
C ALA A 8 7.88 -4.50 -51.27
N LEU A 9 7.14 -4.04 -52.28
CA LEU A 9 5.83 -3.41 -52.10
C LEU A 9 4.78 -4.37 -51.53
N LEU A 10 4.76 -5.62 -51.98
CA LEU A 10 3.85 -6.64 -51.46
C LEU A 10 4.18 -7.04 -50.02
N LEU A 11 5.47 -7.13 -49.67
CA LEU A 11 5.90 -7.37 -48.28
C LEU A 11 5.56 -6.18 -47.37
N ALA A 12 5.73 -4.94 -47.85
CA ALA A 12 5.33 -3.75 -47.12
C ALA A 12 3.81 -3.69 -46.91
N ALA A 13 3.02 -4.05 -47.93
CA ALA A 13 1.56 -4.12 -47.81
C ALA A 13 1.11 -5.20 -46.81
N ALA A 14 1.75 -6.38 -46.83
CA ALA A 14 1.47 -7.45 -45.86
C ALA A 14 1.88 -7.08 -44.42
N ALA A 15 2.99 -6.35 -44.26
CA ALA A 15 3.40 -5.85 -42.95
C ALA A 15 2.42 -4.80 -42.39
N LEU A 16 1.88 -3.93 -43.26
CA LEU A 16 0.88 -2.92 -42.90
C LEU A 16 -0.47 -3.52 -42.50
N THR A 17 -0.89 -4.63 -43.11
CA THR A 17 -2.13 -5.31 -42.71
C THR A 17 -1.96 -6.05 -41.40
N VAL A 18 -0.84 -6.74 -41.16
CA VAL A 18 -0.56 -7.38 -39.86
C VAL A 18 -0.44 -6.34 -38.74
N ALA A 19 0.10 -5.16 -39.05
CA ALA A 19 0.16 -4.07 -38.08
C ALA A 19 -1.24 -3.55 -37.69
N ASN A 20 -2.26 -3.65 -38.56
CA ASN A 20 -3.62 -3.12 -38.36
C ASN A 20 -4.67 -4.17 -37.95
N VAL A 21 -4.35 -5.46 -38.03
CA VAL A 21 -5.27 -6.53 -37.63
C VAL A 21 -5.01 -6.90 -36.17
N GLY A 22 -5.83 -6.33 -35.28
CA GLY A 22 -5.82 -6.62 -33.85
C GLY A 22 -6.15 -5.39 -33.02
N CYS A 23 -6.64 -5.60 -31.79
CA CYS A 23 -6.76 -4.56 -30.77
C CYS A 23 -5.36 -4.13 -30.30
N ASN A 24 -4.64 -3.39 -31.14
CA ASN A 24 -3.34 -2.83 -30.82
C ASN A 24 -3.52 -1.35 -30.47
N PRO A 25 -3.09 -0.87 -29.28
CA PRO A 25 -3.22 0.54 -28.90
C PRO A 25 -2.60 1.53 -29.89
N PHE A 26 -1.72 1.07 -30.78
CA PHE A 26 -1.10 1.89 -31.83
C PHE A 26 -1.93 2.04 -33.12
N THR A 27 -2.96 1.21 -33.35
CA THR A 27 -3.80 1.23 -34.57
C THR A 27 -5.14 1.91 -34.37
N LEU A 28 -5.58 1.99 -33.12
CA LEU A 28 -6.90 2.51 -32.75
C LEU A 28 -6.98 4.06 -32.81
N GLY A 29 -5.87 4.75 -33.08
CA GLY A 29 -5.84 6.20 -33.31
C GLY A 29 -5.85 7.00 -32.01
N LEU A 30 -5.49 8.29 -32.10
CA LEU A 30 -5.32 9.20 -30.95
C LEU A 30 -6.59 9.36 -30.08
N PHE A 31 -7.76 9.01 -30.62
CA PHE A 31 -9.07 9.24 -30.01
C PHE A 31 -9.76 7.99 -29.47
N THR A 32 -9.17 6.81 -29.58
CA THR A 32 -9.72 5.64 -28.89
C THR A 32 -9.29 5.66 -27.44
N PRO A 33 -10.22 5.38 -26.49
CA PRO A 33 -9.84 5.23 -25.09
C PRO A 33 -8.86 4.07 -25.01
N VAL A 34 -7.56 4.39 -24.88
CA VAL A 34 -6.54 3.40 -24.59
C VAL A 34 -7.01 2.73 -23.31
N PRO A 35 -7.24 1.40 -23.28
CA PRO A 35 -7.66 0.73 -22.07
C PRO A 35 -6.56 0.95 -21.03
N ILE A 36 -6.86 1.83 -20.09
CA ILE A 36 -5.99 2.09 -18.95
C ILE A 36 -5.87 0.74 -18.24
N GLN A 37 -4.64 0.33 -17.95
CA GLN A 37 -4.43 -0.93 -17.27
C GLN A 37 -5.19 -0.93 -15.93
N PRO A 38 -5.91 -2.01 -15.56
CA PRO A 38 -6.80 -2.02 -14.40
C PRO A 38 -6.12 -1.57 -13.09
N TRP A 39 -4.84 -1.88 -12.92
CA TRP A 39 -4.04 -1.50 -11.76
C TRP A 39 -3.80 0.01 -11.61
N VAL A 40 -3.96 0.82 -12.67
CA VAL A 40 -3.72 2.27 -12.60
C VAL A 40 -4.76 2.95 -11.72
N ALA A 41 -6.04 2.59 -11.88
CA ALA A 41 -7.13 3.13 -11.06
C ALA A 41 -6.96 2.71 -9.59
N GLU A 42 -6.59 1.44 -9.35
CA GLU A 42 -6.26 0.92 -8.03
C GLU A 42 -5.14 1.73 -7.37
N ARG A 43 -4.06 2.06 -8.11
CA ARG A 43 -2.96 2.90 -7.61
C ARG A 43 -3.40 4.32 -7.28
N MET A 44 -4.27 4.93 -8.09
CA MET A 44 -4.78 6.26 -7.80
C MET A 44 -5.62 6.26 -6.53
N ASN A 45 -6.50 5.27 -6.36
CA ASN A 45 -7.31 5.11 -5.16
C ASN A 45 -6.43 4.90 -3.92
N GLN A 46 -5.39 4.06 -4.02
CA GLN A 46 -4.45 3.85 -2.93
C GLN A 46 -3.74 5.15 -2.51
N LYS A 47 -3.32 5.97 -3.49
CA LYS A 47 -2.60 7.23 -3.25
C LYS A 47 -3.49 8.31 -2.61
N TYR A 48 -4.74 8.43 -3.06
CA TYR A 48 -5.61 9.53 -2.63
C TYR A 48 -6.48 9.16 -1.42
N GLY A 49 -6.86 7.89 -1.26
CA GLY A 49 -7.73 7.44 -0.19
C GLY A 49 -7.06 7.34 1.18
N ASN A 50 -5.75 7.04 1.23
CA ASN A 50 -5.08 6.64 2.47
C ASN A 50 -4.03 7.65 2.94
N ARG A 51 -4.39 8.94 2.94
CA ARG A 51 -3.46 10.02 3.34
C ARG A 51 -3.08 9.98 4.82
N ASN A 52 -3.85 9.27 5.65
CA ASN A 52 -3.67 9.23 7.10
C ASN A 52 -2.74 8.10 7.57
N ASP A 53 -2.48 7.07 6.75
CA ASP A 53 -1.67 5.91 7.16
C ASP A 53 -0.27 6.30 7.66
N GLY A 54 0.36 7.26 7.00
CA GLY A 54 1.70 7.74 7.37
C GLY A 54 1.72 8.89 8.38
N ARG A 55 0.58 9.24 8.99
CA ARG A 55 0.49 10.34 9.95
C ARG A 55 0.45 9.78 11.37
N THR A 56 1.37 10.25 12.20
CA THR A 56 1.37 10.00 13.65
C THR A 56 0.27 10.82 14.31
N PRO A 57 -0.72 10.20 14.98
CA PRO A 57 -1.73 10.93 15.72
C PRO A 57 -1.15 11.55 16.99
N ILE A 58 -1.72 12.69 17.37
CA ILE A 58 -1.37 13.41 18.60
C ILE A 58 -2.42 13.06 19.64
N MET A 59 -1.97 12.43 20.72
CA MET A 59 -2.77 11.92 21.81
C MET A 59 -2.71 12.86 23.03
N PRO A 60 -3.72 12.80 23.92
CA PRO A 60 -3.71 13.58 25.15
C PRO A 60 -2.51 13.21 26.03
N PRO A 61 -2.12 14.12 26.95
CA PRO A 61 -1.00 13.88 27.85
C PRO A 61 -1.23 12.66 28.75
N ILE A 62 -0.16 11.90 28.98
CA ILE A 62 -0.17 10.78 29.91
C ILE A 62 -0.37 11.34 31.33
N ARG A 63 -1.27 10.72 32.08
CA ARG A 63 -1.59 11.16 33.45
C ARG A 63 -0.59 10.58 34.44
N ASP A 64 0.01 11.43 35.25
CA ASP A 64 0.89 10.97 36.33
C ASP A 64 0.09 10.20 37.40
N GLY A 65 0.64 9.07 37.84
CA GLY A 65 0.01 8.19 38.84
C GLY A 65 -0.88 7.08 38.28
N PHE A 66 -1.11 7.04 36.96
CA PHE A 66 -1.75 5.92 36.27
C PHE A 66 -0.70 5.07 35.55
N PRO A 67 -0.97 3.77 35.30
CA PRO A 67 -0.10 3.00 34.42
C PRO A 67 -0.03 3.67 33.05
N PRO A 68 1.15 3.65 32.40
CA PRO A 68 1.29 4.20 31.05
C PRO A 68 0.28 3.54 30.11
N PRO A 69 -0.32 4.31 29.17
CA PRO A 69 -1.24 3.74 28.20
C PRO A 69 -0.51 2.71 27.35
N ILE A 70 -1.21 1.63 27.05
CA ILE A 70 -0.73 0.57 26.15
C ILE A 70 -1.19 0.94 24.74
N CYS A 71 -0.38 0.65 23.73
CA CYS A 71 -0.82 0.77 22.34
C CYS A 71 -1.80 -0.36 22.01
N GLU A 72 -3.09 -0.05 22.04
CA GLU A 72 -4.17 -0.98 21.73
C GLU A 72 -4.61 -0.93 20.26
N ASP A 73 -4.06 -0.02 19.46
CA ASP A 73 -4.44 0.17 18.05
C ASP A 73 -3.54 -0.68 17.13
N PRO A 74 -3.97 -1.89 16.71
CA PRO A 74 -3.25 -2.65 15.70
C PRO A 74 -3.35 -1.97 14.33
N PRO A 75 -2.38 -2.20 13.44
CA PRO A 75 -2.48 -1.73 12.06
C PRO A 75 -3.73 -2.29 11.39
N SER A 76 -4.39 -1.48 10.57
CA SER A 76 -5.58 -1.92 9.84
C SER A 76 -5.23 -2.98 8.81
N ASP A 77 -6.13 -3.93 8.52
CA ASP A 77 -5.88 -4.96 7.50
C ASP A 77 -5.52 -4.35 6.15
N GLN A 78 -6.19 -3.25 5.78
CA GLN A 78 -5.88 -2.57 4.52
C GLN A 78 -4.49 -1.94 4.54
N GLU A 79 -4.05 -1.43 5.67
CA GLU A 79 -2.71 -0.85 5.83
C GLU A 79 -1.63 -1.94 5.70
N VAL A 80 -1.86 -3.10 6.32
CA VAL A 80 -1.00 -4.27 6.16
C VAL A 80 -0.90 -4.69 4.69
N LEU A 81 -2.04 -4.81 3.99
CA LEU A 81 -2.08 -5.15 2.56
C LEU A 81 -1.38 -4.11 1.68
N ARG A 82 -1.46 -2.83 2.05
CA ARG A 82 -0.78 -1.73 1.33
C ARG A 82 0.73 -1.71 1.58
N ALA A 83 1.17 -2.14 2.76
CA ALA A 83 2.58 -2.30 3.10
C ALA A 83 3.23 -3.51 2.42
N MET A 84 2.43 -4.51 2.00
CA MET A 84 2.96 -5.64 1.24
C MET A 84 3.56 -5.18 -0.11
N PRO A 85 4.55 -5.91 -0.64
CA PRO A 85 5.05 -5.69 -1.99
C PRO A 85 3.91 -5.75 -2.99
N ARG A 86 3.98 -4.89 -4.00
CA ARG A 86 2.96 -4.85 -5.04
C ARG A 86 2.99 -6.13 -5.86
N VAL A 87 1.82 -6.66 -6.11
CA VAL A 87 1.62 -7.81 -6.99
C VAL A 87 1.80 -7.35 -8.43
N THR A 88 2.56 -8.09 -9.24
CA THR A 88 2.72 -7.74 -10.65
C THR A 88 1.48 -8.15 -11.42
N ARG A 89 0.53 -7.23 -11.53
CA ARG A 89 -0.58 -7.31 -12.47
C ARG A 89 -0.11 -6.65 -13.77
N GLY A 90 0.53 -7.45 -14.62
CA GLY A 90 1.21 -7.00 -15.83
C GLY A 90 0.24 -6.67 -16.98
N VAL A 91 0.64 -7.04 -18.20
CA VAL A 91 -0.25 -7.10 -19.36
C VAL A 91 -1.13 -8.35 -19.18
N PRO A 92 -2.46 -8.21 -19.27
CA PRO A 92 -3.35 -9.36 -19.14
C PRO A 92 -2.93 -10.53 -20.02
N TYR A 93 -3.12 -11.75 -19.52
CA TYR A 93 -2.78 -13.02 -20.19
C TYR A 93 -1.29 -13.36 -20.35
N ILE A 94 -0.35 -12.43 -20.15
CA ILE A 94 1.09 -12.72 -20.28
C ILE A 94 1.69 -13.17 -18.94
N TYR A 95 1.49 -12.38 -17.90
CA TYR A 95 1.99 -12.69 -16.56
C TYR A 95 1.15 -11.95 -15.54
N GLU A 96 0.42 -12.72 -14.75
CA GLU A 96 -0.42 -12.21 -13.69
C GLU A 96 -0.15 -12.98 -12.41
N GLU A 97 0.02 -12.22 -11.33
CA GLU A 97 0.10 -12.75 -9.99
C GLU A 97 -1.18 -12.37 -9.23
N PHE A 98 -1.67 -13.31 -8.42
CA PHE A 98 -2.79 -13.11 -7.51
C PHE A 98 -2.41 -13.59 -6.11
N ARG A 99 -3.06 -12.98 -5.11
CA ARG A 99 -2.97 -13.39 -3.71
C ARG A 99 -4.38 -13.71 -3.24
N ASP A 100 -4.61 -14.98 -2.97
CA ASP A 100 -5.89 -15.52 -2.54
C ASP A 100 -5.80 -16.00 -1.08
N ASP A 101 -6.95 -16.20 -0.43
CA ASP A 101 -7.07 -16.77 0.93
C ASP A 101 -6.17 -16.07 1.97
N ILE A 102 -6.20 -14.74 1.98
CA ILE A 102 -5.33 -13.95 2.86
C ILE A 102 -5.79 -14.05 4.32
N VAL A 103 -4.88 -14.47 5.19
CA VAL A 103 -5.06 -14.47 6.65
C VAL A 103 -3.97 -13.63 7.29
N ILE A 104 -4.36 -12.63 8.09
CA ILE A 104 -3.44 -11.69 8.73
C ILE A 104 -3.45 -11.95 10.24
N VAL A 105 -2.27 -12.21 10.80
CA VAL A 105 -2.04 -12.32 12.25
C VAL A 105 -1.17 -11.15 12.69
N LYS A 106 -1.57 -10.45 13.75
CA LYS A 106 -0.89 -9.23 14.23
C LYS A 106 -0.41 -9.44 15.65
N ASN A 107 0.88 -9.28 15.86
CA ASN A 107 1.54 -9.40 17.16
C ASN A 107 2.20 -8.07 17.51
N ARG A 108 2.01 -7.60 18.75
CA ARG A 108 2.72 -6.42 19.24
C ARG A 108 4.08 -6.83 19.77
N LEU A 109 5.14 -6.29 19.18
CA LEU A 109 6.53 -6.59 19.56
C LEU A 109 7.08 -5.61 20.59
N VAL A 110 6.85 -4.32 20.37
CA VAL A 110 7.39 -3.25 21.24
C VAL A 110 6.26 -2.32 21.63
N ASP A 111 6.25 -1.98 22.91
CA ASP A 111 5.39 -0.96 23.49
C ASP A 111 6.23 -0.22 24.52
N LYS A 112 6.74 0.96 24.15
CA LYS A 112 7.66 1.75 24.98
C LYS A 112 7.37 3.23 24.85
N ILE A 113 7.36 3.93 25.98
CA ILE A 113 7.21 5.38 26.02
C ILE A 113 8.59 6.01 26.29
N ASP A 114 8.99 6.91 25.40
CA ASP A 114 10.23 7.65 25.51
C ASP A 114 10.09 8.88 26.43
N PRO A 115 11.21 9.37 26.98
CA PRO A 115 11.20 10.59 27.77
C PRO A 115 10.74 11.80 26.95
N PRO A 116 10.19 12.86 27.60
CA PRO A 116 9.70 14.04 26.90
C PRO A 116 10.77 14.71 26.04
N ARG A 117 10.46 14.96 24.77
CA ARG A 117 11.30 15.66 23.82
C ARG A 117 10.53 16.78 23.12
N PHE A 118 11.24 17.78 22.64
CA PHE A 118 10.66 18.83 21.81
C PHE A 118 10.54 18.38 20.35
N PHE A 119 9.32 18.40 19.81
CA PHE A 119 9.00 18.16 18.40
C PHE A 119 8.56 19.47 17.72
N PRO A 120 9.20 19.93 16.64
CA PRO A 120 8.97 21.28 16.09
C PRO A 120 7.51 21.65 15.73
N LEU A 121 6.69 20.69 15.29
CA LEU A 121 5.30 20.95 14.87
C LEU A 121 4.25 20.71 15.97
N VAL A 122 4.63 20.04 17.05
CA VAL A 122 3.70 19.61 18.12
C VAL A 122 4.02 20.31 19.45
N GLY A 123 5.30 20.61 19.69
CA GLY A 123 5.80 21.12 20.95
C GLY A 123 6.41 20.02 21.82
N PRO A 124 6.43 20.18 23.16
CA PRO A 124 6.90 19.13 24.07
C PRO A 124 5.95 17.93 24.05
N ALA A 125 6.46 16.76 23.70
CA ALA A 125 5.69 15.52 23.62
C ALA A 125 6.55 14.30 23.99
N GLN A 126 5.89 13.23 24.41
CA GLN A 126 6.47 11.91 24.61
C GLN A 126 6.09 11.03 23.42
N LEU A 127 7.08 10.36 22.84
CA LEU A 127 6.85 9.42 21.75
C LEU A 127 6.55 8.04 22.33
N HIS A 128 5.40 7.50 21.96
CA HIS A 128 4.99 6.14 22.28
C HIS A 128 5.32 5.26 21.09
N HIS A 129 6.40 4.50 21.20
CA HIS A 129 6.88 3.59 20.19
C HIS A 129 6.12 2.28 20.23
N CYS A 130 5.44 1.98 19.13
CA CYS A 130 4.60 0.80 19.04
C CYS A 130 4.91 0.04 17.75
N HIS A 131 5.63 -1.07 17.92
CA HIS A 131 6.09 -1.89 16.80
C HIS A 131 5.24 -3.14 16.69
N TRP A 132 4.69 -3.35 15.50
CA TRP A 132 3.83 -4.49 15.20
C TRP A 132 4.48 -5.42 14.19
N GLU A 133 4.48 -6.71 14.49
CA GLU A 133 4.74 -7.78 13.54
C GLU A 133 3.42 -8.26 12.96
N CYS A 134 3.27 -8.16 11.66
CA CYS A 134 2.11 -8.65 10.92
C CYS A 134 2.54 -9.82 10.06
N VAL A 135 2.06 -11.02 10.37
CA VAL A 135 2.29 -12.23 9.58
C VAL A 135 1.10 -12.45 8.66
N VAL A 136 1.35 -12.39 7.36
CA VAL A 136 0.35 -12.57 6.31
C VAL A 136 0.57 -13.92 5.64
N TYR A 137 -0.40 -14.80 5.81
CA TYR A 137 -0.49 -16.07 5.10
C TYR A 137 -1.36 -15.87 3.87
N TYR A 138 -0.89 -16.30 2.69
CA TYR A 138 -1.67 -16.21 1.46
C TYR A 138 -1.26 -17.29 0.45
N THR A 139 -2.18 -17.60 -0.46
CA THR A 139 -1.93 -18.46 -1.61
C THR A 139 -1.54 -17.59 -2.81
N GLU A 140 -0.31 -17.72 -3.29
CA GLU A 140 0.18 -17.05 -4.49
C GLU A 140 -0.19 -17.87 -5.73
N THR A 141 -1.04 -17.31 -6.59
CA THR A 141 -1.40 -17.89 -7.89
C THR A 141 -0.69 -17.11 -8.99
N VAL A 142 0.29 -17.73 -9.63
CA VAL A 142 0.95 -17.19 -10.83
C VAL A 142 0.30 -17.82 -12.06
N GLN A 143 -0.22 -17.00 -12.96
CA GLN A 143 -0.80 -17.47 -14.22
C GLN A 143 -0.23 -16.74 -15.44
N SER A 144 -0.09 -17.49 -16.52
CA SER A 144 0.34 -17.04 -17.83
C SER A 144 -0.47 -17.83 -18.86
N ASP A 145 -1.29 -17.16 -19.65
CA ASP A 145 -2.12 -17.80 -20.68
C ASP A 145 -1.43 -17.80 -22.06
N HIS A 146 -0.39 -16.97 -22.24
CA HIS A 146 0.36 -16.84 -23.49
C HIS A 146 1.87 -17.02 -23.25
N PRO A 147 2.61 -17.77 -24.08
CA PRO A 147 2.18 -18.52 -25.27
C PRO A 147 1.52 -19.88 -24.98
N PHE A 148 1.67 -20.40 -23.76
CA PHE A 148 1.03 -21.63 -23.32
C PHE A 148 0.42 -21.40 -21.93
N PRO A 149 -0.80 -21.92 -21.67
CA PRO A 149 -1.46 -21.75 -20.39
C PRO A 149 -0.71 -22.51 -19.29
N MET A 150 -0.29 -21.76 -18.27
CA MET A 150 0.41 -22.28 -17.10
C MET A 150 -0.12 -21.56 -15.87
N GLN A 151 -0.54 -22.35 -14.88
CA GLN A 151 -0.96 -21.84 -13.57
C GLN A 151 -0.21 -22.60 -12.48
N THR A 152 0.39 -21.86 -11.55
CA THR A 152 1.08 -22.44 -10.39
C THR A 152 0.57 -21.78 -9.12
N LYS A 153 0.18 -22.60 -8.15
CA LYS A 153 -0.26 -22.16 -6.82
C LYS A 153 0.80 -22.52 -5.77
N LYS A 154 1.17 -21.56 -4.93
CA LYS A 154 2.15 -21.75 -3.85
C LYS A 154 1.66 -21.06 -2.58
N ASN A 155 1.76 -21.75 -1.45
CA ASN A 155 1.48 -21.15 -0.16
C ASN A 155 2.69 -20.30 0.26
N ARG A 156 2.45 -19.04 0.60
CA ARG A 156 3.47 -18.08 1.00
C ARG A 156 3.14 -17.50 2.37
N VAL A 157 4.20 -17.12 3.07
CA VAL A 157 4.12 -16.39 4.33
C VAL A 157 4.99 -15.17 4.18
N GLN A 158 4.44 -14.02 4.55
CA GLN A 158 5.15 -12.76 4.55
C GLN A 158 5.03 -12.10 5.91
N VAL A 159 6.17 -11.74 6.49
CA VAL A 159 6.22 -10.99 7.75
C VAL A 159 6.48 -9.53 7.41
N LEU A 160 5.64 -8.65 7.95
CA LEU A 160 5.75 -7.21 7.82
C LEU A 160 5.94 -6.60 9.21
N TYR A 161 6.79 -5.58 9.27
CA TYR A 161 7.01 -4.79 10.46
C TYR A 161 6.44 -3.40 10.23
N ILE A 162 5.48 -2.98 11.06
CA ILE A 162 4.78 -1.71 10.93
C ILE A 162 4.90 -0.94 12.23
N ASP A 163 5.32 0.32 12.13
CA ASP A 163 5.36 1.25 13.24
C ASP A 163 4.04 2.01 13.35
N LYS A 164 3.43 1.95 14.53
CA LYS A 164 2.22 2.69 14.91
C LYS A 164 2.51 3.63 16.05
N ASP A 165 3.46 4.53 15.81
CA ASP A 165 3.89 5.48 16.83
C ASP A 165 2.80 6.52 17.10
N HIS A 166 2.69 6.92 18.36
CA HIS A 166 1.79 7.98 18.82
C HIS A 166 2.57 9.06 19.56
N LEU A 167 2.15 10.32 19.42
CA LEU A 167 2.75 11.44 20.16
C LEU A 167 1.81 11.86 21.29
N HIS A 168 2.20 11.61 22.53
CA HIS A 168 1.49 12.16 23.69
C HIS A 168 2.01 13.55 24.00
N LEU A 169 1.12 14.54 24.12
CA LEU A 169 1.54 15.86 24.58
C LEU A 169 2.16 15.78 25.98
N TYR A 170 3.15 16.62 26.26
CA TYR A 170 3.77 16.71 27.58
C TYR A 170 3.61 18.12 28.15
N VAL A 171 2.95 18.22 29.30
CA VAL A 171 2.54 19.50 29.92
C VAL A 171 3.11 19.69 31.32
N GLY A 172 4.12 18.88 31.69
CA GLY A 172 4.71 18.85 33.02
C GLY A 172 3.95 17.94 33.99
N PRO A 173 4.37 17.90 35.28
CA PRO A 173 3.89 16.94 36.27
C PRO A 173 2.56 17.30 36.94
N ASN A 174 1.97 18.45 36.61
CA ASN A 174 0.74 18.91 37.25
C ASN A 174 -0.48 18.16 36.71
N THR A 175 -1.07 17.28 37.53
CA THR A 175 -2.21 16.43 37.16
C THR A 175 -3.45 17.20 36.73
N ASP A 176 -3.70 18.37 37.32
CA ASP A 176 -4.88 19.19 37.00
C ASP A 176 -4.79 19.78 35.59
N VAL A 177 -3.59 20.19 35.17
CA VAL A 177 -3.31 20.68 33.82
C VAL A 177 -3.44 19.56 32.80
N GLN A 178 -2.91 18.37 33.11
CA GLN A 178 -3.07 17.17 32.27
C GLN A 178 -4.55 16.84 32.06
N ARG A 179 -5.39 16.93 33.10
CA ARG A 179 -6.84 16.68 33.03
C ARG A 179 -7.57 17.72 32.17
N GLN A 180 -7.26 19.00 32.33
CA GLN A 180 -7.85 20.08 31.55
C GLN A 180 -7.56 19.90 30.06
N ILE A 181 -6.30 19.66 29.70
CA ILE A 181 -5.89 19.47 28.30
C ILE A 181 -6.50 18.20 27.72
N THR A 182 -6.52 17.10 28.49
CA THR A 182 -7.22 15.88 28.08
C THR A 182 -8.68 16.18 27.76
N ALA A 183 -9.38 16.89 28.66
CA ALA A 183 -10.77 17.25 28.48
C ALA A 183 -10.98 18.08 27.21
N ASP A 184 -10.13 19.08 26.96
CA ASP A 184 -10.23 19.95 25.80
C ASP A 184 -9.93 19.22 24.48
N MET A 185 -9.06 18.21 24.47
CA MET A 185 -8.82 17.36 23.29
C MET A 185 -9.94 16.34 23.05
N THR A 186 -10.63 15.88 24.09
CA THR A 186 -11.72 14.89 23.97
C THR A 186 -13.11 15.50 23.76
N LYS A 187 -13.29 16.80 23.99
CA LYS A 187 -14.55 17.52 23.75
C LYS A 187 -14.73 17.76 22.24
N TYR A 188 -15.28 16.77 21.56
CA TYR A 188 -15.82 16.89 20.21
C TYR A 188 -17.21 16.26 20.15
#